data_AF-A0A444ZBG6-F1
#
_entry.id   AF-A0A444ZBG6-F1
#
_cell.length_a   1.000
_cell.length_b   1.000
_cell.length_c   1.000
_cell.angle_alpha   90.00
_cell.angle_beta   90.00
_cell.angle_gamma   90.00
#
_symmetry.space_group_name_H-M   'P 1'
#
loop_
_entity.id
_entity.type
_entity.pdbx_description
1 polymer ?
#
loop_
_entity_poly.entity_id
_entity_poly.type
_entity_poly.pdbx_seq_one_letter_code
_entity_poly.pdbx_strand_id
1 'polypeptide(L)'
;MHGRMFKPTLHSLPTKRVKHFGTNPLLMCPSMKKETITTKKRWYKINKAITYFSSCCNQATRNIRSGMNLDDTKELAYKLYSRNYGIEICFDWNKNREDNYQHKVKCGLPYSPVRIKEKQEKSKEKKKSLIVKKLLFIEDIKNIRENELLNREKEREEERKNREKDYDNQGNRLKFKRRRKNKNYKLIDTSKQWR
;
A
#
# COMPACT_ATOMS: atom_id res chain seq x y z
N MET A 1 -11.95 -90.59 -54.18
CA MET A 1 -12.81 -89.69 -53.38
C MET A 1 -12.42 -88.26 -53.71
N HIS A 2 -13.37 -87.48 -54.24
CA HIS A 2 -13.15 -86.12 -54.74
C HIS A 2 -13.34 -85.09 -53.61
N GLY A 3 -12.29 -84.38 -53.21
CA GLY A 3 -12.35 -83.24 -52.28
C GLY A 3 -12.30 -81.92 -53.06
N ARG A 4 -13.48 -81.34 -53.33
CA ARG A 4 -13.65 -80.08 -54.06
C ARG A 4 -13.25 -78.87 -53.20
N MET A 5 -12.48 -77.96 -53.80
CA MET A 5 -12.17 -76.64 -53.29
C MET A 5 -13.45 -75.82 -53.03
N PHE A 6 -13.63 -75.34 -51.80
CA PHE A 6 -14.66 -74.34 -51.48
C PHE A 6 -14.16 -72.95 -51.90
N LYS A 7 -14.77 -72.39 -52.95
CA LYS A 7 -14.77 -70.94 -53.21
C LYS A 7 -15.91 -70.32 -52.39
N PRO A 8 -15.70 -69.23 -51.63
CA PRO A 8 -16.81 -68.51 -51.04
C PRO A 8 -17.51 -67.65 -52.10
N THR A 9 -18.77 -67.99 -52.36
CA THR A 9 -19.74 -67.25 -53.15
C THR A 9 -20.09 -65.94 -52.42
N LEU A 10 -19.91 -64.80 -53.10
CA LEU A 10 -20.43 -63.50 -52.67
C LEU A 10 -21.96 -63.55 -52.65
N HIS A 11 -22.56 -63.80 -51.48
CA HIS A 11 -23.97 -63.54 -51.26
C HIS A 11 -24.15 -62.09 -50.84
N SER A 12 -24.72 -61.31 -51.76
CA SER A 12 -25.26 -59.98 -51.54
C SER A 12 -26.42 -60.04 -50.55
N LEU A 13 -26.22 -59.57 -49.32
CA LEU A 13 -27.31 -59.28 -48.40
C LEU A 13 -27.85 -57.87 -48.68
N PRO A 14 -29.18 -57.66 -48.67
CA PRO A 14 -29.78 -56.38 -49.02
C PRO A 14 -29.52 -55.36 -47.90
N THR A 15 -28.81 -54.28 -48.22
CA THR A 15 -28.70 -53.11 -47.36
C THR A 15 -30.09 -52.50 -47.17
N LYS A 16 -30.75 -52.81 -46.05
CA LYS A 16 -31.92 -52.06 -45.59
C LYS A 16 -31.45 -50.65 -45.25
N ARG A 17 -31.54 -49.74 -46.24
CA ARG A 17 -31.32 -48.31 -46.08
C ARG A 17 -32.45 -47.77 -45.21
N VAL A 18 -32.24 -47.72 -43.89
CA VAL A 18 -33.10 -46.97 -42.98
C VAL A 18 -32.98 -45.51 -43.37
N LYS A 19 -33.96 -45.01 -44.13
CA LYS A 19 -34.12 -43.57 -44.36
C LYS A 19 -34.47 -42.95 -43.01
N HIS A 20 -33.45 -42.48 -42.29
CA HIS A 20 -33.64 -41.53 -41.21
C HIS A 20 -34.18 -40.25 -41.87
N PHE A 21 -35.50 -40.12 -41.91
CA PHE A 21 -36.14 -38.85 -42.20
C PHE A 21 -35.81 -37.90 -41.05
N GLY A 22 -35.17 -36.78 -41.38
CA GLY A 22 -35.27 -35.56 -40.59
C GLY A 22 -34.28 -35.39 -39.45
N THR A 23 -32.97 -35.36 -39.73
CA THR A 23 -32.11 -34.29 -39.20
C THR A 23 -30.79 -34.27 -39.97
N ASN A 24 -30.57 -33.22 -40.76
CA ASN A 24 -29.25 -32.93 -41.32
C ASN A 24 -28.26 -32.73 -40.15
N PRO A 25 -27.13 -33.45 -40.07
CA PRO A 25 -26.07 -33.16 -39.10
C PRO A 25 -25.39 -31.79 -39.36
N LEU A 26 -25.76 -31.12 -40.47
CA LEU A 26 -25.37 -29.76 -40.79
C LEU A 26 -26.20 -28.69 -40.05
N LEU A 27 -27.26 -29.08 -39.32
CA LEU A 27 -27.97 -28.20 -38.37
C LEU A 27 -27.36 -28.23 -36.96
N MET A 28 -26.06 -28.53 -36.85
CA MET A 28 -25.32 -28.21 -35.63
C MET A 28 -25.09 -26.70 -35.56
N CYS A 29 -25.71 -26.07 -34.56
CA CYS A 29 -25.66 -24.66 -34.24
C CYS A 29 -24.33 -23.98 -34.65
N PRO A 30 -24.36 -22.91 -35.46
CA PRO A 30 -23.16 -22.15 -35.82
C PRO A 30 -22.34 -21.64 -34.61
N SER A 31 -22.94 -21.60 -33.41
CA SER A 31 -22.31 -21.20 -32.15
C SER A 31 -21.18 -22.16 -31.72
N MET A 32 -21.39 -23.49 -31.82
CA MET A 32 -20.42 -24.49 -31.35
C MET A 32 -19.08 -24.43 -32.11
N LYS A 33 -19.14 -24.15 -33.43
CA LYS A 33 -17.94 -24.01 -34.28
C LYS A 33 -17.23 -22.67 -34.07
N LYS A 34 -17.96 -21.60 -33.76
CA LYS A 34 -17.37 -20.27 -33.50
C LYS A 34 -16.61 -20.27 -32.17
N GLU A 35 -17.16 -20.89 -31.13
CA GLU A 35 -16.54 -20.99 -29.79
C GLU A 35 -15.27 -21.85 -29.77
N THR A 36 -15.24 -22.92 -30.55
CA THR A 36 -14.04 -23.76 -30.70
C THR A 36 -12.93 -23.04 -31.47
N ILE A 37 -13.27 -22.28 -32.51
CA ILE A 37 -12.31 -21.44 -33.26
C ILE A 37 -11.76 -20.30 -32.39
N THR A 38 -12.59 -19.63 -31.58
CA THR A 38 -12.13 -18.55 -30.69
C THR A 38 -11.25 -19.09 -29.55
N THR A 39 -11.61 -20.25 -29.00
CA THR A 39 -10.81 -20.94 -27.98
C THR A 39 -9.44 -21.36 -28.53
N LYS A 40 -9.38 -21.96 -29.72
CA LYS A 40 -8.13 -22.32 -30.40
C LYS A 40 -7.23 -21.10 -30.67
N LYS A 41 -7.82 -19.99 -31.12
CA LYS A 41 -7.09 -18.72 -31.32
C LYS A 41 -6.55 -18.15 -29.99
N ARG A 42 -7.30 -18.26 -28.90
CA ARG A 42 -6.85 -17.84 -27.56
C ARG A 42 -5.68 -18.70 -27.07
N TRP A 43 -5.78 -20.02 -27.19
CA TRP A 43 -4.69 -20.94 -26.85
C TRP A 43 -3.43 -20.69 -27.66
N TYR A 44 -3.58 -20.44 -28.96
CA TYR A 44 -2.44 -20.09 -29.81
C TYR A 44 -1.72 -18.81 -29.32
N LYS A 45 -2.46 -17.77 -28.93
CA LYS A 45 -1.87 -16.53 -28.38
C LYS A 45 -1.15 -16.78 -27.05
N ILE A 46 -1.73 -17.60 -26.17
CA ILE A 46 -1.13 -17.97 -24.88
C ILE A 46 0.16 -18.76 -25.11
N ASN A 47 0.11 -19.81 -25.92
CA ASN A 47 1.28 -20.64 -26.22
C ASN A 47 2.40 -19.80 -26.86
N LYS A 48 2.05 -18.89 -27.77
CA LYS A 48 3.01 -17.96 -28.38
C LYS A 48 3.69 -17.08 -27.33
N ALA A 49 2.92 -16.52 -26.38
CA ALA A 49 3.48 -15.74 -25.28
C ALA A 49 4.36 -16.59 -24.35
N ILE A 50 3.96 -17.81 -24.02
CA ILE A 50 4.72 -18.76 -23.21
C ILE A 50 6.07 -19.08 -23.87
N THR A 51 6.09 -19.35 -25.17
CA THR A 51 7.34 -19.64 -25.91
C THR A 51 8.29 -18.44 -25.86
N TYR A 52 7.79 -17.22 -26.09
CA TYR A 52 8.59 -16.01 -26.00
C TYR A 52 9.12 -15.73 -24.59
N PHE A 53 8.29 -15.98 -23.57
CA PHE A 53 8.71 -15.82 -22.18
C PHE A 53 9.75 -16.87 -21.76
N SER A 54 9.58 -18.13 -22.17
CA SER A 54 10.54 -19.21 -21.90
C SER A 54 11.94 -18.89 -22.45
N SER A 55 12.01 -18.30 -23.65
CA SER A 55 13.28 -17.81 -24.21
C SER A 55 13.94 -16.74 -23.33
N CYS A 56 13.15 -15.82 -22.77
CA CYS A 56 13.64 -14.79 -21.84
C CYS A 56 14.10 -15.37 -20.51
N CYS A 57 13.41 -16.39 -19.97
CA CYS A 57 13.85 -17.11 -18.78
C CYS A 57 15.20 -17.79 -19.01
N ASN A 58 15.36 -18.51 -20.13
CA ASN A 58 16.62 -19.16 -20.48
C ASN A 58 17.76 -18.14 -20.60
N GLN A 59 17.47 -16.96 -21.17
CA GLN A 59 18.43 -15.88 -21.25
C GLN A 59 18.78 -15.29 -19.87
N ALA A 60 17.79 -15.11 -18.99
CA ALA A 60 18.02 -14.62 -17.63
C ALA A 60 18.85 -15.61 -16.82
N THR A 61 18.56 -16.91 -16.90
CA THR A 61 19.30 -17.97 -16.22
C THR A 61 20.77 -18.03 -16.66
N ARG A 62 21.05 -17.79 -17.95
CA ARG A 62 22.44 -17.68 -18.46
C ARG A 62 23.19 -16.44 -17.95
N ASN A 63 22.47 -15.44 -17.44
CA ASN A 63 23.02 -14.20 -16.89
C ASN A 63 23.07 -14.18 -15.36
N ILE A 64 22.85 -15.32 -14.70
CA ILE A 64 22.97 -15.43 -13.25
C ILE A 64 24.43 -15.13 -12.85
N ARG A 65 24.58 -14.28 -11.84
CA ARG A 65 25.86 -13.94 -11.22
C ARG A 65 25.85 -14.34 -9.75
N SER A 66 27.04 -14.47 -9.16
CA SER A 66 27.16 -14.74 -7.72
C SER A 66 26.42 -13.65 -6.92
N GLY A 67 25.61 -14.08 -5.95
CA GLY A 67 24.76 -13.19 -5.13
C GLY A 67 23.36 -12.89 -5.68
N MET A 68 23.01 -13.35 -6.89
CA MET A 68 21.63 -13.23 -7.40
C MET A 68 20.72 -14.32 -6.81
N ASN A 69 19.56 -13.92 -6.32
CA ASN A 69 18.52 -14.84 -5.86
C ASN A 69 17.53 -15.21 -6.99
N LEU A 70 16.59 -16.12 -6.68
CA LEU A 70 15.59 -16.57 -7.65
C LEU A 70 14.67 -15.44 -8.13
N ASP A 71 14.35 -14.48 -7.26
CA ASP A 71 13.48 -13.36 -7.60
C ASP A 71 14.18 -12.33 -8.48
N ASP A 72 15.48 -12.10 -8.28
CA ASP A 72 16.31 -11.28 -9.17
C ASP A 72 16.34 -11.88 -10.59
N THR A 73 16.42 -13.21 -10.67
CA THR A 73 16.40 -13.95 -11.94
C THR A 73 15.04 -13.84 -12.63
N LYS A 74 13.94 -13.95 -11.88
CA LYS A 74 12.58 -13.73 -12.41
C LYS A 74 12.40 -12.30 -12.91
N GLU A 75 12.84 -11.30 -12.12
CA GLU A 75 12.74 -9.89 -12.50
C GLU A 75 13.52 -9.62 -13.79
N LEU A 76 14.71 -10.21 -13.94
CA LEU A 76 15.51 -10.11 -15.15
C LEU A 76 14.78 -10.72 -16.36
N ALA A 77 14.15 -11.89 -16.23
CA ALA A 77 13.37 -12.52 -17.29
C ALA A 77 12.20 -11.63 -17.75
N TYR A 78 11.50 -10.99 -16.80
CA TYR A 78 10.42 -10.05 -17.11
C TYR A 78 10.92 -8.76 -17.78
N LYS A 79 12.06 -8.23 -17.36
CA LYS A 79 12.71 -7.08 -18.02
C LYS A 79 13.08 -7.39 -19.46
N LEU A 80 13.66 -8.56 -19.71
CA LEU A 80 14.01 -9.03 -21.06
C LEU A 80 12.76 -9.22 -21.92
N TYR A 81 11.71 -9.83 -21.38
CA TYR A 81 10.44 -10.01 -22.10
C TYR A 81 9.79 -8.67 -22.47
N SER A 82 9.77 -7.72 -21.53
CA SER A 82 9.20 -6.39 -21.75
C SER A 82 10.00 -5.61 -22.81
N ARG A 83 11.33 -5.69 -22.76
CA ARG A 83 12.23 -5.03 -23.73
C ARG A 83 12.08 -5.62 -25.13
N ASN A 84 12.05 -6.94 -25.25
CA ASN A 84 12.11 -7.63 -26.55
C ASN A 84 10.75 -7.61 -27.27
N TYR A 85 9.63 -7.59 -26.52
CA TYR A 85 8.29 -7.75 -27.08
C TYR A 85 7.35 -6.57 -26.81
N GLY A 86 7.77 -5.54 -26.07
CA GLY A 86 6.98 -4.33 -25.82
C GLY A 86 5.74 -4.54 -24.94
N ILE A 87 5.70 -5.64 -24.19
CA ILE A 87 4.57 -6.00 -23.31
C ILE A 87 4.94 -5.60 -21.88
N GLU A 88 4.25 -4.59 -21.32
CA GLU A 88 4.38 -4.27 -19.89
C GLU A 88 3.62 -5.30 -19.05
N ILE A 89 4.38 -6.03 -18.23
CA ILE A 89 3.83 -6.84 -17.15
C ILE A 89 4.08 -6.05 -15.86
N CYS A 90 3.02 -5.46 -15.29
CA CYS A 90 3.11 -4.83 -13.97
C CYS A 90 2.91 -5.90 -12.88
N PHE A 91 3.96 -6.15 -12.10
CA PHE A 91 3.85 -6.85 -10.83
C PHE A 91 3.42 -5.84 -9.75
N ASP A 92 2.14 -5.86 -9.36
CA ASP A 92 1.71 -5.20 -8.13
C ASP A 92 2.10 -6.12 -6.96
N TRP A 93 3.10 -5.71 -6.18
CA TRP A 93 3.42 -6.33 -4.89
C TRP A 93 2.40 -5.84 -3.87
N ASN A 94 1.28 -6.53 -3.71
CA ASN A 94 0.37 -6.26 -2.60
C ASN A 94 0.80 -7.10 -1.40
N LYS A 95 1.27 -6.43 -0.34
CA LYS A 95 1.44 -7.07 0.96
C LYS A 95 0.04 -7.28 1.56
N ASN A 96 -0.46 -8.50 1.54
CA ASN A 96 -1.66 -8.84 2.32
C ASN A 96 -1.30 -8.81 3.82
N ARG A 97 -2.30 -8.63 4.69
CA ARG A 97 -2.13 -8.57 6.16
C ARG A 97 -1.55 -9.85 6.80
N GLU A 98 -1.34 -10.90 6.02
CA GLU A 98 -0.93 -12.25 6.45
C GLU A 98 0.48 -12.65 5.95
N ASP A 99 1.33 -11.70 5.56
CA ASP A 99 2.72 -11.93 5.11
C ASP A 99 2.88 -12.94 3.94
N ASN A 100 1.81 -13.21 3.19
CA ASN A 100 1.85 -14.09 2.02
C ASN A 100 1.90 -13.27 0.70
N TYR A 101 2.92 -13.50 -0.12
CA TYR A 101 3.14 -12.80 -1.39
C TYR A 101 2.19 -13.34 -2.47
N GLN A 102 1.04 -12.69 -2.67
CA GLN A 102 0.17 -13.00 -3.81
C GLN A 102 0.59 -12.24 -5.07
N HIS A 103 0.91 -13.00 -6.12
CA HIS A 103 1.23 -12.46 -7.44
C HIS A 103 -0.05 -12.10 -8.20
N LYS A 104 -0.32 -10.80 -8.39
CA LYS A 104 -1.41 -10.34 -9.27
C LYS A 104 -0.83 -9.76 -10.56
N VAL A 105 -0.84 -10.57 -11.63
CA VAL A 105 -0.34 -10.15 -12.93
C VAL A 105 -1.43 -9.34 -13.64
N LYS A 106 -1.21 -8.03 -13.82
CA LYS A 106 -2.05 -7.20 -14.71
C LYS A 106 -1.33 -7.07 -16.06
N CYS A 107 -1.81 -7.81 -17.05
CA CYS A 107 -1.36 -7.72 -18.45
C CYS A 107 -2.36 -6.85 -19.22
N GLY A 108 -1.90 -5.84 -19.97
CA GLY A 108 -2.81 -5.20 -20.94
C GLY A 108 -2.45 -3.83 -21.51
N LEU A 109 -1.30 -3.23 -21.19
CA LEU A 109 -0.96 -1.91 -21.76
C LEU A 109 0.37 -1.96 -22.53
N PRO A 110 0.45 -1.28 -23.69
CA PRO A 110 1.68 -1.19 -24.45
C PRO A 110 2.76 -0.48 -23.63
N TYR A 111 4.00 -0.97 -23.73
CA TYR A 111 5.15 -0.40 -23.05
C TYR A 111 5.31 1.08 -23.40
N SER A 112 5.15 1.97 -22.40
CA SER A 112 5.28 3.41 -22.57
C SER A 112 6.23 3.96 -21.51
N PRO A 113 7.48 4.29 -21.89
CA PRO A 113 8.47 4.90 -20.98
C PRO A 113 7.94 6.12 -20.22
N VAL A 114 6.97 6.84 -20.80
CA VAL A 114 6.29 8.00 -20.20
C VAL A 114 5.47 7.60 -18.98
N ARG A 115 4.69 6.51 -19.04
CA ARG A 115 3.83 6.06 -17.92
C ARG A 115 4.63 5.56 -16.72
N ILE A 116 5.82 4.98 -16.94
CA ILE A 116 6.71 4.56 -15.85
C ILE A 116 7.27 5.78 -15.12
N LYS A 117 7.71 6.80 -15.87
CA LYS A 117 8.19 8.06 -15.28
C LYS A 117 7.09 8.73 -14.47
N GLU A 118 5.87 8.84 -15.01
CA GLU A 118 4.71 9.39 -14.29
C GLU A 118 4.36 8.60 -13.01
N LYS A 119 4.38 7.26 -13.05
CA LYS A 119 4.12 6.44 -11.85
C LYS A 119 5.21 6.60 -10.79
N GLN A 120 6.48 6.62 -11.20
CA GLN A 120 7.60 6.86 -10.29
C GLN A 120 7.53 8.26 -9.69
N GLU A 121 7.15 9.26 -10.47
CA GLU A 121 7.01 10.65 -10.04
C GLU A 121 5.86 10.83 -9.06
N LYS A 122 4.66 10.27 -9.35
CA LYS A 122 3.54 10.23 -8.40
C LYS A 122 3.90 9.51 -7.10
N SER A 123 4.70 8.44 -7.17
CA SER A 123 5.19 7.72 -5.98
C SER A 123 6.16 8.59 -5.15
N LYS A 124 7.09 9.29 -5.81
CA LYS A 124 7.99 10.25 -5.15
C LYS A 124 7.21 11.40 -4.52
N GLU A 125 6.21 11.93 -5.21
CA GLU A 125 5.37 13.04 -4.73
C GLU A 125 4.53 12.63 -3.51
N LYS A 126 3.93 11.43 -3.51
CA LYS A 126 3.27 10.87 -2.33
C LYS A 126 4.22 10.73 -1.14
N LYS A 127 5.46 10.25 -1.37
CA LYS A 127 6.48 10.15 -0.32
C LYS A 127 6.87 11.53 0.20
N LYS A 128 7.07 12.53 -0.68
CA LYS A 128 7.32 13.93 -0.29
C LYS A 128 6.17 14.48 0.55
N SER A 129 4.92 14.30 0.12
CA SER A 129 3.73 14.72 0.86
C SER A 129 3.66 14.09 2.25
N LEU A 130 3.99 12.80 2.37
CA LEU A 130 4.01 12.10 3.66
C LEU A 130 5.11 12.64 4.59
N ILE A 131 6.29 12.96 4.06
CA ILE A 131 7.39 13.56 4.83
C ILE A 131 6.95 14.94 5.35
N VAL A 132 6.37 15.78 4.50
CA VAL A 132 5.86 17.11 4.89
C VAL A 132 4.82 16.99 6.01
N LYS A 133 3.87 16.06 5.89
CA LYS A 133 2.87 15.81 6.95
C LYS A 133 3.50 15.37 8.28
N LYS A 134 4.53 14.51 8.24
CA LYS A 134 5.25 14.09 9.45
C LYS A 134 5.98 15.25 10.11
N LEU A 135 6.61 16.12 9.32
CA LEU A 135 7.31 17.30 9.83
C LEU A 135 6.33 18.29 10.49
N LEU A 136 5.20 18.57 9.85
CA LEU A 136 4.14 19.41 10.44
C LEU A 136 3.63 18.84 11.76
N PHE A 137 3.38 17.52 11.83
CA PHE A 137 2.92 16.88 13.06
C PHE A 137 3.94 17.00 14.21
N ILE A 138 5.24 16.89 13.91
CA ILE A 138 6.30 17.10 14.91
C ILE A 138 6.30 18.55 15.39
N GLU A 139 6.10 19.51 14.49
CA GLU A 139 6.03 20.94 14.83
C GLU A 139 4.83 21.25 15.71
N ASP A 140 3.66 20.69 15.40
CA ASP A 140 2.44 20.86 16.21
C ASP A 140 2.64 20.32 17.63
N ILE A 141 3.28 19.15 17.78
CA ILE A 141 3.61 18.59 19.11
C ILE A 141 4.56 19.50 19.89
N LYS A 142 5.57 20.07 19.23
CA LYS A 142 6.49 21.02 19.89
C LYS A 142 5.76 22.26 20.36
N ASN A 143 4.93 22.85 19.49
CA ASN A 143 4.16 24.05 19.80
C ASN A 143 3.21 23.84 21.00
N ILE A 144 2.54 22.68 21.07
CA ILE A 144 1.70 22.33 22.23
C ILE A 144 2.55 22.30 23.51
N ARG A 145 3.70 21.62 23.48
CA ARG A 145 4.56 21.47 24.65
C ARG A 145 5.16 22.80 25.11
N GLU A 146 5.57 23.65 24.18
CA GLU A 146 6.08 24.99 24.49
C GLU A 146 5.00 25.87 25.12
N ASN A 147 3.77 25.83 24.60
CA ASN A 147 2.65 26.57 25.17
C ASN A 147 2.28 26.09 26.58
N GLU A 148 2.29 24.78 26.84
CA GLU A 148 2.07 24.24 28.18
C GLU A 148 3.14 24.69 29.17
N LEU A 149 4.41 24.69 28.76
CA LEU A 149 5.53 25.16 29.60
C LEU A 149 5.39 26.65 29.91
N LEU A 150 5.06 27.45 28.90
CA LEU A 150 4.85 28.89 29.07
C LEU A 150 3.70 29.19 30.04
N ASN A 151 2.59 28.44 29.94
CA ASN A 151 1.46 28.61 30.86
C ASN A 151 1.84 28.26 32.30
N ARG A 152 2.55 27.15 32.53
CA ARG A 152 3.05 26.78 33.86
C ARG A 152 4.05 27.79 34.44
N GLU A 153 4.82 28.46 33.59
CA GLU A 153 5.74 29.51 34.03
C GLU A 153 4.99 30.79 34.43
N LYS A 154 3.95 31.17 33.69
CA LYS A 154 3.05 32.27 34.06
C LYS A 154 2.36 32.03 35.41
N GLU A 155 1.83 30.84 35.64
CA GLU A 155 1.23 30.48 36.94
C GLU A 155 2.24 30.58 38.09
N ARG A 156 3.46 30.06 37.90
CA ARG A 156 4.54 30.17 38.90
C ARG A 156 4.93 31.61 39.18
N GLU A 157 4.95 32.47 38.16
CA GLU A 157 5.25 33.89 38.31
C GLU A 157 4.13 34.64 39.05
N GLU A 158 2.87 34.33 38.76
CA GLU A 158 1.73 34.88 39.51
C GLU A 158 1.75 34.45 40.98
N GLU A 159 2.08 33.19 41.29
CA GLU A 159 2.27 32.75 42.66
C GLU A 159 3.39 33.50 43.38
N ARG A 160 4.53 33.75 42.71
CA ARG A 160 5.64 34.54 43.29
C ARG A 160 5.15 35.95 43.64
N LYS A 161 4.46 36.61 42.71
CA LYS A 161 3.90 37.96 42.93
C LYS A 161 2.89 37.98 44.07
N ASN A 162 2.06 36.95 44.20
CA ASN A 162 1.11 36.85 45.30
C ASN A 162 1.84 36.65 46.65
N ARG A 163 2.84 35.78 46.71
CA ARG A 163 3.67 35.60 47.92
C ARG A 163 4.35 36.90 48.34
N GLU A 164 4.92 37.65 47.39
CA GLU A 164 5.57 38.94 47.65
C GLU A 164 4.59 39.96 48.24
N LYS A 165 3.38 40.09 47.66
CA LYS A 165 2.32 40.96 48.19
C LYS A 165 1.92 40.58 49.62
N ASP A 166 1.88 39.30 49.95
CA ASP A 166 1.55 38.83 51.30
C ASP A 166 2.61 39.24 52.32
N TYR A 167 3.90 39.09 51.99
CA TYR A 167 4.99 39.55 52.85
C TYR A 167 4.96 41.07 53.06
N ASP A 168 4.73 41.85 52.01
CA ASP A 168 4.60 43.30 52.09
C ASP A 168 3.41 43.73 52.96
N ASN A 169 2.25 43.09 52.76
CA ASN A 169 1.06 43.34 53.56
C ASN A 169 1.30 43.01 55.03
N GLN A 170 1.95 41.88 55.33
CA GLN A 170 2.28 41.49 56.70
C GLN A 170 3.27 42.47 57.34
N GLY A 171 4.30 42.88 56.61
CA GLY A 171 5.28 43.89 57.05
C GLY A 171 4.65 45.25 57.35
N ASN A 172 3.76 45.72 56.47
CA ASN A 172 3.01 46.96 56.66
C ASN A 172 2.08 46.89 57.87
N ARG A 173 1.42 45.75 58.09
CA ARG A 173 0.57 45.50 59.26
C ARG A 173 1.37 45.53 60.56
N LEU A 174 2.57 44.95 60.58
CA LEU A 174 3.49 45.00 61.72
C LEU A 174 3.98 46.43 61.99
N LYS A 175 4.38 47.18 60.94
CA LYS A 175 4.76 48.60 61.05
C LYS A 175 3.61 49.44 61.63
N PHE A 176 2.38 49.21 61.17
CA PHE A 176 1.20 49.90 61.70
C PHE A 176 0.95 49.59 63.18
N LYS A 177 1.01 48.30 63.58
CA LYS A 177 0.89 47.89 64.99
C LYS A 177 1.96 48.54 65.88
N ARG A 178 3.22 48.60 65.43
CA ARG A 178 4.32 49.29 66.15
C ARG A 178 4.04 50.79 66.32
N ARG A 179 3.61 51.48 65.26
CA ARG A 179 3.24 52.91 65.33
C ARG A 179 2.14 53.17 66.35
N ARG A 180 1.11 52.32 66.39
CA ARG A 180 -0.01 52.43 67.34
C ARG A 180 0.46 52.24 68.79
N LYS A 181 1.28 51.21 69.05
CA LYS A 181 1.90 50.99 70.36
C LYS A 181 2.73 52.19 70.81
N ASN A 182 3.63 52.71 69.96
CA ASN A 182 4.48 53.86 70.31
C ASN A 182 3.69 55.13 70.60
N LYS A 183 2.61 55.41 69.86
CA LYS A 183 1.71 56.55 70.19
C LYS A 183 1.07 56.38 71.57
N ASN A 184 0.66 55.17 71.91
CA ASN A 184 0.03 54.88 73.21
C ASN A 184 1.03 55.05 74.37
N TYR A 185 2.27 54.56 74.22
CA TYR A 185 3.33 54.79 75.20
C TYR A 185 3.62 56.29 75.40
N LYS A 186 3.69 57.08 74.32
CA LYS A 186 3.88 58.53 74.41
C LYS A 186 2.74 59.24 75.15
N LEU A 187 1.48 58.86 74.90
CA LEU A 187 0.32 59.42 75.60
C LEU A 187 0.35 59.13 77.11
N ILE A 188 0.71 57.90 77.48
CA ILE A 188 0.84 57.49 78.89
C ILE A 188 1.96 58.30 79.56
N ASP A 189 3.12 58.46 78.92
CA ASP A 189 4.22 59.25 79.48
C ASP A 189 3.85 60.71 79.68
N THR A 190 3.21 61.33 78.69
CA THR A 190 2.72 62.71 78.85
C THR A 190 1.69 62.82 79.96
N SER A 191 0.78 61.84 80.13
CA SER A 191 -0.21 61.87 81.22
C SER A 191 0.39 61.75 82.62
N LYS A 192 1.58 61.16 82.75
CA LYS A 192 2.32 61.07 84.02
C LYS A 192 3.06 62.36 84.37
N GLN A 193 3.40 63.21 83.39
CA GLN A 193 4.05 64.51 83.63
C GLN A 193 3.08 65.60 84.12
N TRP A 194 1.76 65.39 84.02
CA TRP A 194 0.72 66.34 84.45
C TRP A 194 0.00 65.93 85.76
N ARG A 195 0.55 64.96 86.50
CA ARG A 195 0.16 64.65 87.90
C ARG A 195 1.30 65.02 88.83
#